data_AF-K2MY34-F1
#
_entry.id   AF-K2MY34-F1
#
_cell.length_a   1.000
_cell.length_b   1.000
_cell.length_c   1.000
_cell.angle_alpha   90.00
_cell.angle_beta   90.00
_cell.angle_gamma   90.00
#
_symmetry.space_group_name_H-M   'P 1'
#
loop_
_entity.id
_entity.type
_entity.pdbx_description
1 polymer ?
#
loop_
_entity_poly.entity_id
_entity_poly.type
_entity_poly.pdbx_seq_one_letter_code
_entity_poly.pdbx_strand_id
1 'polypeptide(L)'
;MDATAIVTNCPEENDVRAMCIWMRRNQPLQEQAEYWKEVRGRMNNVGPILRFILGKKAYGDRVKACQQAVDGVTVSELERIFDIGCCYSSNDNDLSQRLVKVVRVRRGNNIESPLNLLISPHLEREAFSRLEDEMRQSDFIFLVLSFWDYVPPYIIERYAVSAFLNEDFLRAIRLKMKELRLPGRSGPHRCALKGHSDQSFARKEVLPPPE
;
A
#
# COMPACT_ATOMS: atom_id res chain seq x y z
N MET A 1 36.02 -10.38 -11.46
CA MET A 1 35.51 -10.81 -10.15
C MET A 1 34.03 -10.49 -10.15
N ASP A 2 33.18 -11.49 -10.30
CA ASP A 2 31.72 -11.30 -10.23
C ASP A 2 31.32 -11.19 -8.76
N ALA A 3 31.03 -9.97 -8.32
CA ALA A 3 30.47 -9.72 -6.99
C ALA A 3 29.05 -10.29 -6.96
N THR A 4 28.88 -11.44 -6.31
CA THR A 4 27.56 -12.01 -6.07
C THR A 4 26.90 -11.22 -4.94
N ALA A 5 25.92 -10.37 -5.27
CA ALA A 5 25.22 -9.57 -4.27
C ALA A 5 24.40 -10.48 -3.33
N ILE A 6 24.74 -10.49 -2.04
CA ILE A 6 23.91 -11.13 -1.02
C ILE A 6 22.77 -10.19 -0.70
N VAL A 7 21.57 -10.57 -1.12
CA VAL A 7 20.34 -9.82 -0.82
C VAL A 7 19.77 -10.34 0.47
N THR A 8 19.92 -9.59 1.56
CA THR A 8 19.29 -9.92 2.84
C THR A 8 17.90 -9.29 2.90
N ASN A 9 16.86 -10.10 2.83
CA ASN A 9 15.50 -9.63 3.09
C ASN A 9 15.37 -9.15 4.55
N CYS A 10 14.48 -8.19 4.81
CA CYS A 10 14.07 -7.90 6.18
C CYS A 10 13.36 -9.13 6.78
N PRO A 11 13.52 -9.38 8.09
CA PRO A 11 12.84 -10.50 8.75
C PRO A 11 11.33 -10.33 8.68
N GLU A 12 10.61 -11.42 8.46
CA GLU A 12 9.15 -11.44 8.51
C GLU A 12 8.65 -11.45 9.96
N GLU A 13 7.34 -11.26 10.15
CA GLU A 13 6.73 -11.27 11.48
C GLU A 13 7.06 -12.55 12.26
N ASN A 14 7.00 -13.71 11.60
CA ASN A 14 7.29 -14.98 12.24
C ASN A 14 8.78 -15.12 12.62
N ASP A 15 9.69 -14.58 11.81
CA ASP A 15 11.12 -14.56 12.12
C ASP A 15 11.37 -13.73 13.37
N VAL A 16 10.83 -12.50 13.42
CA VAL A 16 10.97 -11.63 14.58
C VAL A 16 10.32 -12.26 15.82
N ARG A 17 9.16 -12.91 15.67
CA ARG A 17 8.49 -13.63 16.76
C ARG A 17 9.38 -14.73 17.33
N ALA A 18 9.99 -15.54 16.46
CA ALA A 18 10.92 -16.59 16.88
C ALA A 18 12.14 -16.01 17.62
N MET A 19 12.71 -14.91 17.12
CA MET A 19 13.78 -14.19 17.81
C MET A 19 13.35 -13.69 19.20
N CYS A 20 12.15 -13.11 19.33
CA CYS A 20 11.63 -12.61 20.61
C CYS A 20 11.49 -13.75 21.64
N ILE A 21 10.92 -14.88 21.22
CA ILE A 21 10.80 -16.08 22.05
C ILE A 21 12.18 -16.56 22.49
N TRP A 22 13.15 -16.63 21.57
CA TRP A 22 14.52 -17.06 21.89
C TRP A 22 15.25 -16.11 22.85
N MET A 23 15.10 -14.79 22.66
CA MET A 23 15.68 -13.77 23.53
C MET A 23 15.11 -13.81 24.95
N ARG A 24 13.85 -14.22 25.11
CA ARG A 24 13.14 -14.32 26.38
C ARG A 24 12.94 -15.77 26.85
N ARG A 25 13.72 -16.72 26.33
CA ARG A 25 13.53 -18.17 26.54
C ARG A 25 13.50 -18.62 28.01
N ASN A 26 14.14 -17.87 28.90
CA ASN A 26 14.19 -18.17 30.33
C ASN A 26 13.07 -17.49 31.13
N GLN A 27 12.26 -16.65 30.49
CA GLN A 27 11.16 -15.92 31.12
C GLN A 27 9.84 -16.70 31.05
N PRO A 28 8.88 -16.45 31.96
CA PRO A 28 7.55 -17.04 31.89
C PRO A 28 6.84 -16.76 30.56
N LEU A 29 5.96 -17.67 30.12
CA LEU A 29 5.22 -17.54 28.86
C LEU A 29 4.42 -16.23 28.77
N GLN A 30 3.89 -15.74 29.90
CA GLN A 30 3.17 -14.48 29.95
C GLN A 30 4.07 -13.28 29.57
N GLU A 31 5.26 -13.21 30.13
CA GLU A 31 6.22 -12.13 29.82
C GLU A 31 6.73 -12.22 28.37
N GLN A 32 6.87 -13.44 27.83
CA GLN A 32 7.20 -13.63 26.41
C GLN A 32 6.09 -13.09 25.51
N ALA A 33 4.83 -13.34 25.85
CA ALA A 33 3.67 -12.85 25.10
C ALA A 33 3.55 -11.32 25.16
N GLU A 34 3.78 -10.72 26.33
CA GLU A 34 3.79 -9.26 26.51
C GLU A 34 4.92 -8.61 25.73
N TYR A 35 6.13 -9.17 25.80
CA TYR A 35 7.27 -8.69 25.02
C TYR A 35 7.01 -8.79 23.51
N TRP A 36 6.44 -9.89 23.04
CA TRP A 36 6.04 -10.04 21.64
C TRP A 36 4.98 -9.01 21.23
N LYS A 37 3.96 -8.77 22.06
CA LYS A 37 2.93 -7.75 21.80
C LYS A 37 3.56 -6.37 21.65
N GLU A 38 4.53 -6.03 22.49
CA GLU A 38 5.28 -4.78 22.38
C GLU A 38 6.09 -4.69 21.08
N VAL A 39 6.88 -5.73 20.77
CA VAL A 39 7.70 -5.75 19.54
C VAL A 39 6.84 -5.70 18.28
N ARG A 40 5.73 -6.44 18.24
CA ARG A 40 4.75 -6.40 17.15
C ARG A 40 4.17 -5.00 16.97
N GLY A 41 3.83 -4.31 18.08
CA GLY A 41 3.38 -2.93 18.04
C GLY A 41 4.44 -1.99 17.44
N ARG A 42 5.71 -2.16 17.82
CA ARG A 42 6.83 -1.41 17.25
C ARG A 42 7.02 -1.71 15.76
N MET A 43 6.87 -2.96 15.32
CA MET A 43 6.93 -3.33 13.90
C MET A 43 5.84 -2.63 13.08
N ASN A 44 4.61 -2.55 13.60
CA ASN A 44 3.54 -1.82 12.94
C ASN A 44 3.87 -0.32 12.77
N ASN A 45 4.69 0.24 13.66
CA ASN A 45 5.00 1.67 13.68
C ASN A 45 6.25 2.02 12.87
N VAL A 46 7.33 1.22 12.93
CA VAL A 46 8.63 1.55 12.29
C VAL A 46 9.17 0.46 11.36
N GLY A 47 8.38 -0.59 11.10
CA GLY A 47 8.75 -1.71 10.24
C GLY A 47 9.60 -2.78 10.95
N PRO A 48 9.91 -3.91 10.30
CA PRO A 48 10.66 -5.03 10.87
C PRO A 48 12.18 -4.77 11.02
N ILE A 49 12.59 -3.55 11.36
CA ILE A 49 14.01 -3.22 11.57
C ILE A 49 14.38 -3.57 13.01
N LEU A 50 15.10 -4.68 13.18
CA LEU A 50 15.53 -5.23 14.47
C LEU A 50 16.13 -4.17 15.42
N ARG A 51 16.95 -3.26 14.89
CA ARG A 51 17.58 -2.15 15.63
C ARG A 51 16.56 -1.28 16.37
N PHE A 52 15.43 -0.99 15.74
CA PHE A 52 14.41 -0.09 16.29
C PHE A 52 13.33 -0.85 17.05
N ILE A 53 12.99 -2.09 16.67
CA ILE A 53 11.88 -2.81 17.32
C ILE A 53 12.29 -3.51 18.61
N LEU A 54 13.56 -3.88 18.79
CA LEU A 54 13.99 -4.59 20.01
C LEU A 54 14.31 -3.62 21.17
N GLY A 55 14.82 -2.41 20.87
CA GLY A 55 15.22 -1.42 21.87
C GLY A 55 14.21 -0.28 22.06
N LYS A 56 13.74 -0.04 23.29
CA LYS A 56 12.74 1.00 23.59
C LYS A 56 13.19 2.43 23.26
N LYS A 57 14.43 2.78 23.56
CA LYS A 57 14.98 4.11 23.25
C LYS A 57 15.11 4.33 21.74
N ALA A 58 15.74 3.38 21.06
CA ALA A 58 15.92 3.42 19.61
C ALA A 58 14.57 3.47 18.86
N TYR A 59 13.57 2.74 19.35
CA TYR A 59 12.19 2.84 18.87
C TYR A 59 11.65 4.27 18.98
N GLY A 60 11.72 4.88 20.17
CA GLY A 60 11.20 6.23 20.39
C GLY A 60 11.89 7.29 19.53
N ASP A 61 13.21 7.20 19.38
CA ASP A 61 13.98 8.08 18.50
C ASP A 61 13.57 7.90 17.03
N ARG A 62 13.35 6.64 16.61
CA ARG A 62 12.90 6.33 15.24
C ARG A 62 11.51 6.85 14.95
N VAL A 63 10.55 6.70 15.87
CA VAL A 63 9.18 7.22 15.70
C VAL A 63 9.21 8.72 15.49
N LYS A 64 9.97 9.46 16.31
CA LYS A 64 10.13 10.91 16.15
C LYS A 64 10.74 11.28 14.81
N ALA A 65 11.79 10.57 14.40
CA ALA A 65 12.46 10.82 13.13
C ALA A 65 11.55 10.53 11.92
N CYS A 66 10.71 9.50 12.00
CA CYS A 66 9.74 9.19 10.96
C CYS A 66 8.63 10.25 10.90
N GLN A 67 8.06 10.65 12.05
CA GLN A 67 7.04 11.72 12.12
C GLN A 67 7.58 13.03 11.51
N GLN A 68 8.76 13.46 11.94
CA GLN A 68 9.41 14.66 11.38
C GLN A 68 9.65 14.56 9.88
N ALA A 69 9.97 13.37 9.38
CA ALA A 69 10.16 13.15 7.97
C ALA A 69 8.82 13.20 7.23
N VAL A 70 7.75 12.58 7.75
CA VAL A 70 6.41 12.69 7.15
C VAL A 70 5.96 14.15 7.13
N ASP A 71 6.09 14.88 8.24
CA ASP A 71 5.65 16.28 8.35
C ASP A 71 6.46 17.23 7.44
N GLY A 72 7.77 16.96 7.29
CA GLY A 72 8.69 17.83 6.54
C GLY A 72 8.66 17.65 5.03
N VAL A 73 8.08 16.58 4.52
CA VAL A 73 7.98 16.28 3.09
C VAL A 73 6.80 17.05 2.47
N THR A 74 6.88 17.48 1.21
CA THR A 74 5.74 18.08 0.49
C THR A 74 4.78 17.03 -0.05
N VAL A 75 3.51 17.37 -0.33
CA VAL A 75 2.55 16.45 -0.99
C VAL A 75 3.12 15.88 -2.28
N SER A 76 3.72 16.73 -3.12
CA SER A 76 4.33 16.29 -4.38
C SER A 76 5.47 15.28 -4.18
N GLU A 77 6.22 15.39 -3.07
CA GLU A 77 7.27 14.44 -2.73
C GLU A 77 6.70 13.14 -2.17
N LEU A 78 5.64 13.20 -1.36
CA LEU A 78 4.91 12.02 -0.89
C LEU A 78 4.30 11.27 -2.08
N GLU A 79 3.62 11.96 -2.99
CA GLU A 79 3.11 11.39 -4.25
C GLU A 79 4.22 10.69 -5.03
N ARG A 80 5.41 11.31 -5.16
CA ARG A 80 6.58 10.68 -5.81
C ARG A 80 7.08 9.44 -5.08
N ILE A 81 7.00 9.39 -3.74
CA ILE A 81 7.33 8.19 -2.96
C ILE A 81 6.33 7.07 -3.27
N PHE A 82 5.06 7.42 -3.45
CA PHE A 82 3.99 6.50 -3.81
C PHE A 82 3.86 6.22 -5.30
N ASP A 83 4.65 6.84 -6.17
CA ASP A 83 4.53 6.63 -7.62
C ASP A 83 5.04 5.22 -7.97
N ILE A 84 4.15 4.25 -7.82
CA ILE A 84 4.37 2.81 -7.94
C ILE A 84 4.72 2.48 -9.39
N GLY A 85 5.90 1.89 -9.58
CA GLY A 85 6.39 1.47 -10.90
C GLY A 85 7.40 2.43 -11.54
N CYS A 86 7.63 3.59 -10.94
CA CYS A 86 8.72 4.47 -11.31
C CYS A 86 9.99 4.06 -10.55
N CYS A 87 10.96 3.49 -11.27
CA CYS A 87 12.28 3.13 -10.76
C CYS A 87 13.15 4.35 -10.39
N TYR A 88 12.54 5.49 -10.03
CA TYR A 88 13.30 6.67 -9.67
C TYR A 88 13.99 6.41 -8.33
N SER A 89 15.32 6.38 -8.40
CA SER A 89 16.18 6.58 -7.26
C SER A 89 15.77 7.90 -6.62
N SER A 90 14.92 7.86 -5.58
CA SER A 90 14.89 9.00 -4.68
C SER A 90 16.31 9.05 -4.13
N ASN A 91 17.04 10.07 -4.58
CA ASN A 91 18.40 10.36 -4.20
C ASN A 91 18.56 10.12 -2.70
N ASP A 92 19.78 9.72 -2.34
CA ASP A 92 20.36 9.38 -1.03
C ASP A 92 20.08 10.43 0.08
N ASN A 93 18.82 10.80 0.25
CA ASN A 93 18.33 11.78 1.18
C ASN A 93 17.92 11.01 2.43
N ASP A 94 18.33 11.52 3.58
CA ASP A 94 18.02 10.98 4.90
C ASP A 94 16.51 10.67 5.07
N LEU A 95 15.64 11.38 4.35
CA LEU A 95 14.20 11.14 4.26
C LEU A 95 13.80 9.75 3.72
N SER A 96 14.41 9.28 2.62
CA SER A 96 14.04 7.98 2.03
C SER A 96 14.44 6.82 2.93
N GLN A 97 15.61 6.91 3.57
CA GLN A 97 16.06 5.94 4.58
C GLN A 97 15.18 5.92 5.83
N ARG A 98 14.44 7.00 6.10
CA ARG A 98 13.52 7.11 7.23
C ARG A 98 12.14 6.52 6.95
N LEU A 99 11.66 6.60 5.72
CA LEU A 99 10.26 6.32 5.39
C LEU A 99 10.06 5.08 4.51
N VAL A 100 11.03 4.75 3.66
CA VAL A 100 10.82 3.82 2.55
C VAL A 100 11.60 2.52 2.76
N LYS A 101 10.99 1.41 2.34
CA LYS A 101 11.63 0.13 2.09
C LYS A 101 11.51 -0.20 0.60
N VAL A 102 12.51 -0.88 0.06
CA VAL A 102 12.47 -1.39 -1.31
C VAL A 102 12.09 -2.86 -1.25
N VAL A 103 10.98 -3.22 -1.87
CA VAL A 103 10.59 -4.62 -2.08
C VAL A 103 10.77 -4.99 -3.54
N ARG A 104 10.99 -6.28 -3.82
CA ARG A 104 11.07 -6.78 -5.19
C ARG A 104 9.73 -7.35 -5.59
N VAL A 105 9.20 -6.89 -6.72
CA VAL A 105 7.97 -7.42 -7.30
C VAL A 105 8.32 -8.10 -8.60
N ARG A 106 7.84 -9.32 -8.79
CA ARG A 106 7.99 -10.09 -10.02
C ARG A 106 6.71 -10.00 -10.83
N ARG A 107 6.76 -9.33 -11.98
CA ARG A 107 5.63 -9.21 -12.90
C ARG A 107 5.62 -10.36 -13.92
N GLY A 108 4.51 -10.50 -14.64
CA GLY A 108 4.39 -11.45 -15.76
C GLY A 108 5.56 -11.25 -16.75
N ASN A 109 6.17 -12.36 -17.18
CA ASN A 109 7.43 -12.46 -17.94
C ASN A 109 8.73 -12.54 -17.11
N ASN A 110 8.66 -12.81 -15.80
CA ASN A 110 9.83 -12.95 -14.93
C ASN A 110 10.70 -11.69 -14.82
N ILE A 111 10.11 -10.53 -15.09
CA ILE A 111 10.78 -9.24 -14.90
C ILE A 111 10.63 -8.87 -13.43
N GLU A 112 11.76 -8.81 -12.72
CA GLU A 112 11.83 -8.26 -11.37
C GLU A 112 11.96 -6.74 -11.46
N SER A 113 11.17 -6.03 -10.67
CA SER A 113 11.26 -4.57 -10.55
C SER A 113 11.25 -4.17 -9.08
N PRO A 114 12.06 -3.17 -8.68
CA PRO A 114 11.99 -2.63 -7.34
C PRO A 114 10.68 -1.85 -7.18
N LEU A 115 10.06 -2.01 -6.03
CA LEU A 115 8.91 -1.23 -5.60
C LEU A 115 9.26 -0.54 -4.28
N ASN A 116 9.16 0.78 -4.28
CA ASN A 116 9.26 1.58 -3.07
C ASN A 116 7.93 1.46 -2.31
N LEU A 117 8.00 1.02 -1.06
CA LEU A 117 6.86 0.98 -0.14
C LEU A 117 7.23 1.72 1.13
N LEU A 118 6.24 2.21 1.86
CA LEU A 118 6.50 2.72 3.20
C LEU A 118 6.92 1.59 4.13
N ILE A 119 7.80 1.93 5.07
CA ILE A 119 8.50 0.94 5.89
C ILE A 119 7.59 0.23 6.88
N SER A 120 6.47 0.85 7.25
CA SER A 120 5.51 0.35 8.22
C SER A 120 4.05 0.67 7.84
N PRO A 121 3.08 -0.16 8.25
CA PRO A 121 1.66 0.14 8.05
C PRO A 121 1.19 1.43 8.75
N HIS A 122 1.82 1.83 9.85
CA HIS A 122 1.49 3.11 10.50
C HIS A 122 1.85 4.30 9.62
N LEU A 123 3.08 4.34 9.10
CA LEU A 123 3.54 5.44 8.26
C LEU A 123 2.78 5.48 6.95
N GLU A 124 2.36 4.32 6.45
CA GLU A 124 1.43 4.22 5.34
C GLU A 124 0.12 4.93 5.61
N ARG A 125 -0.56 4.61 6.72
CA ARG A 125 -1.81 5.29 7.11
C ARG A 125 -1.62 6.79 7.26
N GLU A 126 -0.54 7.20 7.88
CA GLU A 126 -0.22 8.60 8.15
C GLU A 126 0.01 9.38 6.86
N ALA A 127 0.84 8.85 5.96
CA ALA A 127 1.12 9.47 4.67
C ALA A 127 -0.12 9.50 3.77
N PHE A 128 -0.93 8.44 3.75
CA PHE A 128 -2.19 8.43 2.99
C PHE A 128 -3.23 9.38 3.57
N SER A 129 -3.35 9.50 4.90
CA SER A 129 -4.25 10.46 5.53
C SER A 129 -3.89 11.88 5.12
N ARG A 130 -2.59 12.20 5.14
CA ARG A 130 -2.11 13.51 4.73
C ARG A 130 -2.38 13.80 3.25
N LEU A 131 -2.14 12.83 2.38
CA LEU A 131 -2.47 12.96 0.95
C LEU A 131 -3.97 13.13 0.73
N GLU A 132 -4.80 12.40 1.47
CA GLU A 132 -6.26 12.54 1.42
C GLU A 132 -6.69 13.97 1.81
N ASP A 133 -6.10 14.52 2.88
CA ASP A 133 -6.46 15.83 3.42
C ASP A 133 -6.00 16.99 2.51
N GLU A 134 -4.86 16.83 1.83
CA GLU A 134 -4.26 17.91 1.02
C GLU A 134 -4.62 17.83 -0.48
N MET A 135 -4.88 16.65 -1.02
CA MET A 135 -5.19 16.48 -2.45
C MET A 135 -6.67 16.74 -2.75
N ARG A 136 -6.98 17.07 -4.01
CA ARG A 136 -8.37 16.99 -4.48
C ARG A 136 -8.83 15.54 -4.41
N GLN A 137 -10.08 15.32 -4.01
CA GLN A 137 -10.64 13.96 -3.90
C GLN A 137 -10.50 13.14 -5.20
N SER A 138 -10.66 13.78 -6.36
CA SER A 138 -10.44 13.13 -7.66
C SER A 138 -9.01 12.60 -7.80
N ASP A 139 -8.04 13.44 -7.46
CA ASP A 139 -6.61 13.18 -7.65
C ASP A 139 -6.16 12.09 -6.68
N PHE A 140 -6.65 12.12 -5.44
CA PHE A 140 -6.43 11.06 -4.46
C PHE A 140 -7.03 9.71 -4.92
N ILE A 141 -8.26 9.71 -5.45
CA ILE A 141 -8.86 8.47 -6.01
C ILE A 141 -8.00 7.95 -7.17
N PHE A 142 -7.53 8.81 -8.07
CA PHE A 142 -6.63 8.40 -9.16
C PHE A 142 -5.30 7.84 -8.65
N LEU A 143 -4.71 8.44 -7.61
CA LEU A 143 -3.51 7.91 -6.95
C LEU A 143 -3.76 6.51 -6.38
N VAL A 144 -4.86 6.32 -5.63
CA VAL A 144 -5.21 5.00 -5.10
C VAL A 144 -5.40 3.96 -6.20
N LEU A 145 -5.96 4.37 -7.35
CA LEU A 145 -6.17 3.50 -8.50
C LEU A 145 -4.89 3.22 -9.31
N SER A 146 -3.83 4.02 -9.14
CA SER A 146 -2.54 3.80 -9.82
C SER A 146 -1.75 2.64 -9.21
N PHE A 147 -2.13 2.19 -8.02
CA PHE A 147 -1.52 1.06 -7.33
C PHE A 147 -1.93 -0.29 -7.95
N TRP A 148 -1.10 -0.80 -8.86
CA TRP A 148 -1.32 -2.11 -9.50
C TRP A 148 -0.85 -3.29 -8.65
N ASP A 149 0.30 -3.14 -8.00
CA ASP A 149 0.99 -4.25 -7.32
C ASP A 149 0.70 -4.30 -5.81
N TYR A 150 0.18 -3.20 -5.24
CA TYR A 150 0.00 -3.06 -3.80
C TYR A 150 -1.03 -1.97 -3.46
N VAL A 151 -2.22 -2.35 -3.00
CA VAL A 151 -3.20 -1.42 -2.43
C VAL A 151 -3.47 -1.83 -0.98
N PRO A 152 -3.33 -0.92 0.00
CA PRO A 152 -3.71 -1.22 1.37
C PRO A 152 -5.20 -1.57 1.50
N PRO A 153 -5.58 -2.68 2.16
CA PRO A 153 -6.97 -3.13 2.22
C PRO A 153 -7.96 -2.07 2.75
N TYR A 154 -7.54 -1.31 3.77
CA TYR A 154 -8.38 -0.27 4.36
C TYR A 154 -8.69 0.88 3.39
N ILE A 155 -7.82 1.14 2.41
CA ILE A 155 -8.06 2.13 1.35
C ILE A 155 -9.11 1.59 0.38
N ILE A 156 -9.01 0.32 0.00
CA ILE A 156 -10.05 -0.32 -0.83
C ILE A 156 -11.40 -0.24 -0.14
N GLU A 157 -11.48 -0.61 1.14
CA GLU A 157 -12.74 -0.57 1.90
C GLU A 157 -13.39 0.81 1.89
N ARG A 158 -12.58 1.88 1.93
CA ARG A 158 -13.07 3.26 1.99
C ARG A 158 -13.41 3.86 0.62
N TYR A 159 -12.63 3.56 -0.42
CA TYR A 159 -12.74 4.22 -1.74
C TYR A 159 -13.21 3.33 -2.87
N ALA A 160 -13.39 2.02 -2.67
CA ALA A 160 -13.85 1.13 -3.74
C ALA A 160 -15.16 1.63 -4.36
N VAL A 161 -16.13 2.03 -3.54
CA VAL A 161 -17.41 2.56 -4.05
C VAL A 161 -17.20 3.80 -4.90
N SER A 162 -16.44 4.78 -4.43
CA SER A 162 -16.15 6.01 -5.18
C SER A 162 -15.37 5.73 -6.47
N ALA A 163 -14.43 4.79 -6.45
CA ALA A 163 -13.73 4.32 -7.65
C ALA A 163 -14.71 3.71 -8.67
N PHE A 164 -15.65 2.86 -8.24
CA PHE A 164 -16.67 2.29 -9.11
C PHE A 164 -17.72 3.28 -9.59
N LEU A 165 -17.83 4.47 -8.98
CA LEU A 165 -18.68 5.56 -9.47
C LEU A 165 -17.96 6.49 -10.46
N ASN A 166 -16.63 6.38 -10.58
CA ASN A 166 -15.85 7.18 -11.52
C ASN A 166 -16.07 6.66 -12.96
N GLU A 167 -16.64 7.52 -13.82
CA GLU A 167 -17.00 7.17 -15.20
C GLU A 167 -15.77 6.76 -16.03
N ASP A 168 -14.66 7.50 -15.91
CA ASP A 168 -13.44 7.24 -16.67
C ASP A 168 -12.83 5.90 -16.28
N PHE A 169 -12.78 5.61 -14.98
CA PHE A 169 -12.34 4.32 -14.45
C PHE A 169 -13.21 3.18 -14.97
N LEU A 170 -14.54 3.27 -14.82
CA LEU A 170 -15.48 2.26 -15.32
C LEU A 170 -15.31 2.04 -16.82
N ARG A 171 -15.18 3.12 -17.61
CA ARG A 171 -14.96 3.05 -19.06
C ARG A 171 -13.66 2.33 -19.39
N ALA A 172 -12.58 2.57 -18.65
CA ALA A 172 -11.28 1.93 -18.84
C ALA A 172 -11.29 0.44 -18.48
N ILE A 173 -12.00 0.03 -17.41
CA ILE A 173 -12.02 -1.37 -16.95
C ILE A 173 -13.12 -2.21 -17.61
N ARG A 174 -14.17 -1.60 -18.15
CA ARG A 174 -15.36 -2.27 -18.73
C ARG A 174 -15.02 -3.43 -19.66
N LEU A 175 -14.03 -3.25 -20.54
CA LEU A 175 -13.62 -4.27 -21.51
C LEU A 175 -12.71 -5.36 -20.92
N LYS A 176 -12.12 -5.09 -19.75
CA LYS A 176 -11.19 -5.98 -19.04
C LYS A 176 -11.86 -6.81 -17.96
N MET A 177 -13.06 -6.44 -17.50
CA MET A 177 -13.80 -7.19 -16.49
C MET A 177 -14.19 -8.59 -17.01
N LYS A 178 -13.81 -9.60 -16.23
CA LYS A 178 -14.20 -11.00 -16.42
C LYS A 178 -15.04 -11.42 -15.22
N GLU A 179 -16.14 -12.12 -15.47
CA GLU A 179 -16.91 -12.72 -14.36
C GLU A 179 -16.04 -13.77 -13.66
N LEU A 180 -16.00 -13.71 -12.32
CA LEU A 180 -15.40 -14.77 -11.52
C LEU A 180 -16.27 -16.02 -11.66
N ARG A 181 -15.65 -17.15 -12.02
CA ARG A 181 -16.37 -18.41 -12.15
C ARG A 181 -16.84 -18.88 -10.78
N LEU A 182 -18.15 -18.88 -10.57
CA LEU A 182 -18.76 -19.49 -9.39
C LEU A 182 -18.71 -21.02 -9.50
N PRO A 183 -18.39 -21.75 -8.42
CA PRO A 183 -18.43 -23.21 -8.41
C PRO A 183 -19.82 -23.72 -8.79
N GLY A 184 -19.90 -24.68 -9.72
CA GLY A 184 -21.16 -25.33 -10.14
C GLY A 184 -21.91 -24.68 -11.30
N ARG A 185 -21.37 -23.60 -11.92
CA ARG A 185 -22.01 -22.94 -13.07
C ARG A 185 -21.38 -23.36 -14.41
N SER A 186 -22.22 -23.70 -15.38
CA SER A 186 -21.81 -24.23 -16.70
C SER A 186 -21.11 -23.21 -17.61
N GLY A 187 -21.25 -21.91 -17.36
CA GLY A 187 -20.54 -20.89 -18.15
C GLY A 187 -20.62 -19.47 -17.59
N PRO A 188 -19.66 -18.61 -17.95
CA PRO A 188 -19.69 -17.20 -17.59
C PRO A 188 -20.78 -16.46 -18.37
N HIS A 189 -21.57 -15.65 -17.68
CA HIS A 189 -22.46 -14.65 -18.23
C HIS A 189 -21.66 -13.45 -18.74
N ARG A 190 -22.21 -12.75 -19.74
CA ARG A 190 -21.66 -11.45 -20.11
C ARG A 190 -21.85 -10.49 -18.94
N CYS A 191 -20.76 -9.85 -18.51
CA CYS A 191 -20.81 -8.76 -17.54
C CYS A 191 -21.85 -7.72 -17.95
N ALA A 192 -22.73 -7.30 -17.04
CA ALA A 192 -23.78 -6.31 -17.32
C ALA A 192 -23.18 -5.00 -17.88
N LEU A 193 -22.03 -4.56 -17.37
CA LEU A 193 -21.30 -3.39 -17.89
C LEU A 193 -20.84 -3.57 -19.35
N LYS A 194 -20.62 -4.80 -19.80
CA LYS A 194 -20.26 -5.12 -21.20
C LYS A 194 -21.48 -5.32 -22.10
N GLY A 195 -22.61 -5.74 -21.53
CA GLY A 195 -23.87 -5.94 -22.26
C GLY A 195 -24.69 -4.66 -22.43
N HIS A 196 -24.62 -3.75 -21.46
CA HIS A 196 -25.34 -2.48 -21.42
C HIS A 196 -24.41 -1.28 -21.65
N SER A 197 -23.21 -1.54 -22.18
CA SER A 197 -22.14 -0.57 -22.39
C SER A 197 -22.52 0.63 -23.26
N ASP A 198 -23.53 0.44 -24.10
CA ASP A 198 -23.96 1.38 -25.14
C ASP A 198 -25.26 2.09 -24.71
N GLN A 199 -25.84 1.68 -23.58
CA GLN A 199 -26.98 2.32 -22.95
C GLN A 199 -26.45 3.35 -21.95
N SER A 200 -26.27 4.59 -22.40
CA SER A 200 -26.02 5.72 -21.49
C SER A 200 -27.11 5.77 -20.41
N PHE A 201 -26.75 5.64 -19.14
CA PHE A 201 -27.63 5.92 -18.01
C PHE A 201 -27.97 7.43 -17.90
N ALA A 202 -27.21 8.28 -18.59
CA ALA A 202 -27.54 9.68 -18.79
C ALA A 202 -28.28 9.87 -20.12
N ARG A 203 -29.56 9.49 -20.19
CA ARG A 203 -30.46 10.28 -21.05
C ARG A 203 -30.60 11.62 -20.36
N LYS A 204 -30.04 12.69 -20.93
CA LYS A 204 -30.64 14.01 -20.73
C LYS A 204 -32.07 13.86 -21.22
N GLU A 205 -33.05 13.89 -20.34
CA GLU A 205 -34.42 14.16 -20.75
C GLU A 205 -34.38 15.55 -21.39
N VAL A 206 -34.33 15.56 -22.73
CA VAL A 206 -34.52 16.79 -23.50
C VAL A 206 -36.00 17.08 -23.37
N LEU A 207 -36.37 17.92 -22.40
CA LEU A 207 -37.71 18.45 -22.31
C LEU A 207 -38.02 19.18 -23.62
N PRO A 208 -39.20 18.95 -24.24
CA PRO A 208 -39.59 19.71 -25.41
C PRO A 208 -39.65 21.21 -25.05
N PRO A 209 -39.31 22.12 -25.98
CA PRO A 209 -39.37 23.54 -25.72
C PRO A 209 -40.81 23.96 -25.34
N PRO A 210 -40.98 24.89 -24.40
CA PRO A 210 -42.29 25.35 -23.97
C PRO A 210 -43.04 26.00 -25.14
N GLU A 211 -44.35 25.71 -25.23
CA GLU A 211 -45.30 26.33 -26.15
C GLU A 211 -45.53 27.83 -25.87
#